data_AF-A0A392MX04-F1
#
_entry.id   AF-A0A392MX04-F1
#
_cell.length_a   1.000
_cell.length_b   1.000
_cell.length_c   1.000
_cell.angle_alpha   90.00
_cell.angle_beta   90.00
_cell.angle_gamma   90.00
#
_symmetry.space_group_name_H-M   'P 1'
#
loop_
_entity.id
_entity.type
_entity.pdbx_description
1 polymer ?
#
loop_
_entity_poly.entity_id
_entity_poly.type
_entity_poly.pdbx_seq_one_letter_code
_entity_poly.pdbx_strand_id
1 'polypeptide(L)'
;MEMSWLSAILVGAGYLALGFFIGSHYPPRFPLSRKFSFSKDKEDASLLNDNNKQKKNTKSKIKDPLEIEQLADILDDFKMILVVRNDLKMGKGKIAAQCSHATLGLYKKILYRAPKALNRWEMSAQAKVVVKIESEEDMLALQVSIV
;
A
#
# COMPACT_ATOMS: atom_id res chain seq x y z
N MET A 1 8.31 -25.49 57.16
CA MET A 1 7.69 -24.51 56.23
C MET A 1 8.40 -24.48 54.87
N GLU A 2 9.12 -25.54 54.45
CA GLU A 2 9.97 -25.52 53.23
C GLU A 2 9.28 -26.11 51.98
N MET A 3 8.23 -26.94 52.13
CA MET A 3 7.60 -27.65 51.01
C MET A 3 6.60 -26.83 50.18
N SER A 4 6.12 -25.69 50.68
CA SER A 4 5.13 -24.86 49.98
C SER A 4 5.74 -23.98 48.89
N TRP A 5 7.01 -23.60 49.02
CA TRP A 5 7.68 -22.76 48.02
C TRP A 5 8.17 -23.58 46.82
N LEU A 6 8.61 -24.82 47.06
CA LEU A 6 8.99 -25.73 45.99
C LEU A 6 7.81 -26.08 45.09
N SER A 7 6.61 -26.29 45.65
CA SER A 7 5.41 -26.53 44.85
C SER A 7 4.99 -25.29 44.06
N ALA A 8 5.10 -24.09 44.63
CA ALA A 8 4.81 -22.84 43.92
C ALA A 8 5.75 -22.60 42.73
N ILE A 9 7.04 -22.90 42.90
CA ILE A 9 8.05 -22.78 41.82
C ILE A 9 7.78 -23.81 40.71
N LEU A 10 7.44 -25.05 41.07
CA LEU A 10 7.16 -26.12 40.10
C LEU A 10 5.89 -25.83 39.28
N VAL A 11 4.85 -25.33 39.94
CA VAL A 11 3.60 -24.91 39.28
C VAL A 11 3.86 -23.70 38.37
N GLY A 12 4.61 -22.69 38.85
CA GLY A 12 4.95 -21.51 38.05
C GLY A 12 5.79 -21.83 36.81
N ALA A 13 6.80 -22.69 36.95
CA ALA A 13 7.62 -23.16 35.84
C ALA A 13 6.80 -23.97 34.82
N GLY A 14 5.85 -24.79 35.28
CA GLY A 14 4.93 -25.54 34.43
C GLY A 14 4.04 -24.64 33.57
N TYR A 15 3.45 -23.60 34.15
CA TYR A 15 2.63 -22.64 33.40
C TYR A 15 3.44 -21.83 32.39
N LEU A 16 4.67 -21.43 32.74
CA LEU A 16 5.57 -20.74 31.81
C LEU A 16 5.98 -21.62 30.63
N ALA A 17 6.33 -22.89 30.87
CA ALA A 17 6.68 -23.84 29.83
C ALA A 17 5.49 -24.14 28.91
N LEU A 18 4.29 -24.30 29.48
CA LEU A 18 3.06 -24.51 28.71
C LEU A 18 2.71 -23.29 27.85
N GLY A 19 2.82 -22.08 28.41
CA GLY A 19 2.62 -20.83 27.67
C GLY A 19 3.62 -20.63 26.55
N PHE A 20 4.90 -20.94 26.78
CA PHE A 20 5.95 -20.87 25.76
C PHE A 20 5.72 -21.89 24.63
N PHE A 21 5.36 -23.13 24.96
CA PHE A 21 5.11 -24.19 23.97
C PHE A 21 3.89 -23.89 23.08
N ILE A 22 2.80 -23.40 23.67
CA ILE A 22 1.62 -22.92 22.94
C ILE A 22 2.00 -21.70 22.08
N GLY A 23 2.76 -20.74 22.62
CA GLY A 23 3.23 -19.57 21.88
C GLY A 23 4.18 -19.89 20.72
N SER A 24 5.01 -20.94 20.84
CA SER A 24 5.95 -21.35 19.81
C SER A 24 5.30 -22.20 18.70
N HIS A 25 4.28 -23.00 19.03
CA HIS A 25 3.57 -23.82 18.03
C HIS A 25 2.40 -23.10 17.37
N TYR A 26 1.87 -22.05 17.98
CA TYR A 26 0.88 -21.17 17.39
C TYR A 26 1.47 -19.77 17.26
N PRO A 27 2.27 -19.48 16.21
CA PRO A 27 2.61 -18.09 15.93
C PRO A 27 1.30 -17.30 15.86
N PRO A 28 1.20 -16.11 16.47
CA PRO A 28 -0.01 -15.31 16.40
C PRO A 28 -0.27 -15.00 14.93
N ARG A 29 -1.14 -15.79 14.33
CA ARG A 29 -1.92 -15.37 13.18
C ARG A 29 -2.83 -14.29 13.71
N PHE A 30 -2.30 -13.08 13.89
CA PHE A 30 -3.13 -11.91 13.71
C PHE A 30 -3.84 -12.12 12.37
N PRO A 31 -5.17 -12.19 12.32
CA PRO A 31 -5.85 -12.10 11.06
C PRO A 31 -5.77 -10.62 10.63
N LEU A 32 -4.56 -10.14 10.29
CA LEU A 32 -4.43 -9.01 9.38
C LEU A 32 -4.71 -9.53 7.96
N SER A 33 -5.93 -9.99 7.82
CA SER A 33 -6.55 -10.48 6.60
C SER A 33 -8.06 -10.26 6.77
N ARG A 34 -8.44 -9.03 7.11
CA ARG A 34 -9.61 -8.48 6.43
C ARG A 34 -9.13 -8.24 5.00
N LYS A 35 -9.21 -9.30 4.18
CA LYS A 35 -9.49 -9.17 2.75
C LYS A 35 -10.59 -8.13 2.69
N PHE A 36 -10.24 -6.90 2.32
CA PHE A 36 -11.22 -5.94 1.89
C PHE A 36 -11.67 -6.50 0.55
N SER A 37 -12.69 -7.35 0.59
CA SER A 37 -13.35 -7.88 -0.58
C SER A 37 -13.85 -6.69 -1.37
N PHE A 38 -13.08 -6.35 -2.40
CA PHE A 38 -13.55 -5.61 -3.54
C PHE A 38 -14.66 -6.47 -4.16
N SER A 39 -15.93 -6.09 -3.93
CA SER A 39 -17.07 -6.69 -4.63
C SER A 39 -16.87 -6.47 -6.12
N LYS A 40 -16.43 -7.53 -6.79
CA LYS A 40 -16.46 -7.67 -8.23
C LYS A 40 -17.61 -8.63 -8.50
N ASP A 41 -18.74 -8.09 -8.95
CA ASP A 41 -19.85 -8.91 -9.41
C ASP A 41 -19.51 -9.50 -10.79
N LYS A 42 -19.39 -10.83 -10.77
CA LYS A 42 -19.80 -11.91 -11.69
C LYS A 42 -19.50 -11.91 -13.21
N GLU A 43 -19.02 -13.10 -13.60
CA GLU A 43 -19.26 -13.95 -14.81
C GLU A 43 -17.91 -14.47 -15.37
N ASP A 44 -17.65 -15.74 -15.69
CA ASP A 44 -18.12 -17.08 -15.29
C ASP A 44 -17.02 -18.09 -15.75
N ALA A 45 -17.00 -19.29 -15.15
CA ALA A 45 -16.45 -20.56 -15.66
C ALA A 45 -14.96 -20.59 -16.11
N SER A 46 -14.02 -21.05 -15.25
CA SER A 46 -13.61 -22.45 -15.03
C SER A 46 -12.45 -22.94 -15.91
N LEU A 47 -11.40 -23.40 -15.22
CA LEU A 47 -10.62 -24.62 -15.45
C LEU A 47 -9.10 -24.43 -15.40
N LEU A 48 -8.56 -25.11 -14.37
CA LEU A 48 -7.25 -25.75 -14.25
C LEU A 48 -6.01 -24.86 -14.02
N ASN A 49 -5.60 -24.86 -12.75
CA ASN A 49 -4.37 -25.52 -12.29
C ASN A 49 -3.22 -25.56 -13.32
N ASP A 50 -2.14 -24.82 -13.07
CA ASP A 50 -0.88 -25.51 -12.76
C ASP A 50 0.21 -24.58 -12.23
N ASN A 51 0.97 -25.13 -11.28
CA ASN A 51 2.19 -24.53 -10.78
C ASN A 51 3.23 -24.48 -11.89
N ASN A 52 3.72 -23.30 -12.26
CA ASN A 52 5.02 -23.23 -12.90
C ASN A 52 5.84 -22.02 -12.49
N LYS A 53 6.89 -22.35 -11.74
CA LYS A 53 8.05 -21.55 -11.37
C LYS A 53 8.75 -21.14 -12.67
N GLN A 54 8.31 -20.05 -13.30
CA GLN A 54 9.05 -19.43 -14.39
C GLN A 54 9.61 -18.09 -13.95
N LYS A 55 10.88 -18.18 -13.56
CA LYS A 55 11.91 -17.15 -13.68
C LYS A 55 11.93 -16.68 -15.14
N LYS A 56 11.01 -15.79 -15.54
CA LYS A 56 10.99 -15.15 -16.85
C LYS A 56 11.44 -13.72 -16.70
N ASN A 57 12.72 -13.53 -17.04
CA ASN A 57 13.32 -12.27 -17.45
C ASN A 57 12.36 -11.53 -18.38
N THR A 58 11.54 -10.64 -17.81
CA THR A 58 10.78 -9.69 -18.61
C THR A 58 11.72 -8.52 -18.79
N LYS A 59 12.48 -8.53 -19.91
CA LYS A 59 13.11 -7.34 -20.47
C LYS A 59 12.10 -6.21 -20.33
N SER A 60 12.35 -5.32 -19.38
CA SER A 60 11.52 -4.15 -19.13
C SER A 60 11.48 -3.36 -20.42
N LYS A 61 10.31 -3.31 -21.07
CA LYS A 61 10.04 -2.28 -22.08
C LYS A 61 10.47 -0.97 -21.46
N ILE A 62 11.50 -0.34 -22.04
CA ILE A 62 11.97 0.99 -21.67
C ILE A 62 10.74 1.88 -21.85
N LYS A 63 10.05 2.18 -20.76
CA LYS A 63 8.96 3.15 -20.76
C LYS A 63 9.65 4.48 -20.78
N ASP A 64 9.34 5.29 -21.79
CA ASP A 64 9.93 6.60 -21.92
C ASP A 64 9.83 7.36 -20.58
N PRO A 65 10.92 8.03 -20.17
CA PRO A 65 10.96 8.82 -18.95
C PRO A 65 9.78 9.81 -18.96
N LEU A 66 9.12 9.96 -17.82
CA LEU A 66 8.09 10.99 -17.70
C LEU A 66 8.76 12.36 -17.81
N GLU A 67 8.09 13.36 -18.39
CA GLU A 67 8.64 14.72 -18.54
C GLU A 67 9.13 15.31 -17.22
N ILE A 68 8.47 14.97 -16.11
CA ILE A 68 8.85 15.36 -14.75
C ILE A 68 10.27 14.92 -14.35
N GLU A 69 10.80 13.85 -14.96
CA GLU A 69 12.16 13.38 -14.71
C GLU A 69 13.20 14.35 -15.26
N GLN A 70 12.93 14.95 -16.41
CA GLN A 70 13.80 15.97 -17.01
C GLN A 70 13.71 17.28 -16.22
N LEU A 71 12.52 17.64 -15.74
CA LEU A 71 12.32 18.84 -14.91
C LEU A 71 13.06 18.77 -13.57
N ALA A 72 13.32 17.58 -13.04
CA ALA A 72 14.04 17.39 -11.78
C ALA A 72 15.52 17.81 -11.82
N ASP A 73 16.06 18.03 -13.03
CA ASP A 73 17.41 18.58 -13.21
C ASP A 73 17.44 20.11 -13.05
N ILE A 74 16.27 20.78 -13.12
CA ILE A 74 16.14 22.25 -13.06
C ILE A 74 15.40 22.70 -11.80
N LEU A 75 14.41 21.94 -11.36
CA LEU A 75 13.54 22.26 -10.24
C LEU A 75 13.92 21.47 -8.99
N ASP A 76 13.84 22.12 -7.83
CA ASP A 76 14.10 21.50 -6.53
C ASP A 76 12.81 21.15 -5.76
N ASP A 77 11.73 21.91 -5.99
CA ASP A 77 10.48 21.77 -5.23
C ASP A 77 9.43 20.94 -5.97
N PHE A 78 9.11 19.78 -5.40
CA PHE A 78 8.07 18.89 -5.91
C PHE A 78 6.97 18.65 -4.88
N LYS A 79 5.72 18.55 -5.36
CA LYS A 79 4.55 18.21 -4.54
C LYS A 79 3.61 17.28 -5.30
N MET A 80 2.91 16.44 -4.57
CA MET A 80 1.86 15.57 -5.09
C MET A 80 0.51 16.23 -4.91
N ILE A 81 -0.25 16.39 -5.99
CA ILE A 81 -1.62 16.91 -5.95
C ILE A 81 -2.59 15.73 -6.06
N LEU A 82 -3.50 15.63 -5.10
CA LEU A 82 -4.54 14.60 -5.06
C LEU A 82 -5.90 15.26 -5.32
N VAL A 83 -6.50 14.95 -6.46
CA VAL A 83 -7.78 15.52 -6.86
C VAL A 83 -8.91 14.59 -6.41
N VAL A 84 -9.87 15.12 -5.65
CA VAL A 84 -10.99 14.36 -5.09
C VAL A 84 -12.31 14.88 -5.64
N ARG A 85 -13.10 13.96 -6.18
CA ARG A 85 -14.49 14.20 -6.62
C ARG A 85 -15.41 14.48 -5.44
N ASN A 86 -15.95 15.69 -5.40
CA ASN A 86 -16.85 16.20 -4.36
C ASN A 86 -18.34 15.94 -4.67
N ASP A 87 -18.66 15.70 -5.95
CA ASP A 87 -19.97 15.27 -6.43
C ASP A 87 -20.39 13.90 -5.89
N LEU A 88 -19.42 12.99 -5.71
CA LEU A 88 -19.65 11.64 -5.15
C LEU A 88 -20.03 11.62 -3.65
N LYS A 89 -20.05 12.77 -2.97
CA LYS A 89 -20.39 12.93 -1.54
C LYS A 89 -19.71 11.91 -0.63
N MET A 90 -18.44 11.59 -0.90
CA MET A 90 -17.68 10.63 -0.10
C MET A 90 -17.45 11.16 1.31
N GLY A 91 -17.63 10.30 2.32
CA GLY A 91 -17.26 10.62 3.70
C GLY A 91 -15.75 10.79 3.88
N LYS A 92 -15.33 11.54 4.89
CA LYS A 92 -13.92 11.88 5.17
C LYS A 92 -12.99 10.65 5.22
N GLY A 93 -13.44 9.55 5.82
CA GLY A 93 -12.67 8.31 5.88
C GLY A 93 -12.47 7.65 4.51
N LYS A 94 -13.49 7.66 3.64
CA LYS A 94 -13.39 7.13 2.28
C LYS A 94 -12.45 7.99 1.43
N ILE A 95 -12.53 9.32 1.58
CA ILE A 95 -11.60 10.26 0.93
C ILE A 95 -10.15 9.96 1.33
N ALA A 96 -9.88 9.81 2.64
CA ALA A 96 -8.55 9.52 3.15
C ALA A 96 -7.99 8.19 2.62
N ALA A 97 -8.83 7.14 2.57
CA ALA A 97 -8.45 5.85 2.00
C ALA A 97 -8.11 5.96 0.50
N GLN A 98 -8.93 6.64 -0.29
CA GLN A 98 -8.69 6.84 -1.73
C GLN A 98 -7.42 7.65 -1.99
N CYS A 99 -7.20 8.74 -1.24
CA CYS A 99 -5.97 9.53 -1.30
C CYS A 99 -4.73 8.69 -1.00
N SER A 100 -4.82 7.81 0.02
CA SER A 100 -3.74 6.88 0.37
C SER A 100 -3.46 5.86 -0.75
N HIS A 101 -4.51 5.29 -1.35
CA HIS A 101 -4.38 4.38 -2.49
C HIS A 101 -3.76 5.07 -3.71
N ALA A 102 -4.24 6.26 -4.05
CA ALA A 102 -3.71 7.05 -5.18
C ALA A 102 -2.24 7.41 -4.97
N THR A 103 -1.86 7.84 -3.76
CA THR A 103 -0.47 8.14 -3.39
C THR A 103 0.44 6.95 -3.63
N LEU A 104 0.08 5.77 -3.11
CA LEU A 104 0.88 4.57 -3.27
C LEU A 104 0.95 4.09 -4.73
N GLY A 105 -0.17 4.22 -5.46
CA GLY A 105 -0.23 3.92 -6.88
C GLY A 105 0.71 4.81 -7.70
N LEU A 106 0.68 6.12 -7.46
CA LEU A 106 1.56 7.07 -8.12
C LEU A 106 3.03 6.84 -7.75
N TYR A 107 3.34 6.65 -6.46
CA TYR A 107 4.69 6.33 -5.99
C TYR A 107 5.28 5.13 -6.74
N LYS A 108 4.54 4.01 -6.81
CA LYS A 108 4.98 2.82 -7.55
C LYS A 108 5.15 3.07 -9.05
N LYS A 109 4.33 3.94 -9.64
CA LYS A 109 4.41 4.32 -11.06
C LYS A 109 5.67 5.14 -11.34
N ILE A 110 6.03 6.08 -10.48
CA ILE A 110 7.18 6.99 -10.68
C ILE A 110 8.50 6.38 -10.22
N LEU A 111 8.50 5.43 -9.29
CA LEU A 111 9.71 4.78 -8.75
C LEU A 111 10.73 4.35 -9.80
N TYR A 112 10.26 3.85 -10.95
CA TYR A 112 11.12 3.42 -12.06
C TYR A 112 11.05 4.32 -13.29
N ARG A 113 10.12 5.27 -13.34
CA ARG A 113 9.87 6.12 -14.53
C ARG A 113 10.39 7.55 -14.37
N ALA A 114 10.50 8.01 -13.13
CA ALA A 114 10.99 9.33 -12.77
C ALA A 114 11.67 9.30 -11.38
N PRO A 115 12.78 8.56 -11.22
CA PRO A 115 13.46 8.43 -9.94
C PRO A 115 14.06 9.74 -9.41
N LYS A 116 14.57 10.64 -10.26
CA LYS A 116 15.07 11.95 -9.81
C LYS A 116 13.92 12.79 -9.27
N ALA A 117 12.81 12.88 -10.00
CA ALA A 117 11.63 13.64 -9.55
C ALA A 117 11.06 13.08 -8.24
N LEU A 118 11.04 11.75 -8.10
CA LEU A 118 10.64 11.10 -6.86
C LEU A 118 11.56 11.48 -5.69
N ASN A 119 12.88 11.44 -5.91
CA ASN A 119 13.86 11.82 -4.89
C ASN A 119 13.67 13.29 -4.46
N ARG A 120 13.50 14.21 -5.42
CA ARG A 120 13.20 15.63 -5.10
C ARG A 120 11.96 15.76 -4.23
N TRP A 121 10.87 15.07 -4.57
CA TRP A 121 9.64 15.08 -3.77
C TRP A 121 9.84 14.53 -2.36
N GLU A 122 10.66 13.47 -2.19
CA GLU A 122 11.01 12.93 -0.88
C GLU A 122 11.82 13.93 -0.04
N MET A 123 12.75 14.65 -0.67
CA MET A 123 13.51 15.75 -0.06
C MET A 123 12.62 16.94 0.31
N SER A 124 11.56 17.22 -0.47
CA SER A 124 10.53 18.22 -0.17
C SER A 124 9.51 17.75 0.88
N ALA A 125 9.94 16.94 1.85
CA ALA A 125 9.11 16.39 2.93
C ALA A 125 7.84 15.65 2.45
N GLN A 126 7.87 15.12 1.22
CA GLN A 126 6.78 14.34 0.63
C GLN A 126 5.45 15.11 0.62
N ALA A 127 5.48 16.40 0.28
CA ALA A 127 4.32 17.28 0.30
C ALA A 127 3.14 16.73 -0.53
N LYS A 128 1.95 16.69 0.08
CA LYS A 128 0.70 16.23 -0.54
C LYS A 128 -0.39 17.29 -0.33
N VAL A 129 -0.99 17.75 -1.42
CA VAL A 129 -2.08 18.74 -1.39
C VAL A 129 -3.33 18.09 -1.96
N VAL A 130 -4.41 18.09 -1.19
CA VAL A 130 -5.70 17.53 -1.63
C VAL A 130 -6.58 18.67 -2.11
N VAL A 131 -7.04 18.59 -3.36
CA VAL A 131 -7.95 19.55 -3.98
C VAL A 131 -9.27 18.88 -4.35
N LYS A 132 -10.32 19.68 -4.48
CA LYS A 132 -11.67 19.21 -4.83
C LYS A 132 -11.99 19.52 -6.29
N ILE A 133 -12.81 18.66 -6.88
CA ILE A 133 -13.41 18.85 -8.20
C ILE A 133 -14.87 18.44 -8.16
N GLU A 134 -15.70 19.10 -8.97
CA GLU A 134 -17.17 18.94 -8.91
C GLU A 134 -17.73 18.06 -10.03
N SER A 135 -16.92 17.60 -10.98
CA SER A 135 -17.37 16.73 -12.07
C SER A 135 -16.32 15.67 -12.44
N GLU A 136 -16.76 14.62 -13.14
CA GLU A 136 -15.88 13.60 -13.70
C GLU A 136 -15.16 14.12 -14.95
N GLU A 137 -15.88 14.91 -15.75
CA GLU A 137 -15.43 15.50 -16.99
C GLU A 137 -14.21 16.39 -16.76
N ASP A 138 -14.24 17.24 -15.73
CA ASP A 138 -13.11 18.09 -15.37
C ASP A 138 -11.90 17.26 -14.90
N MET A 139 -12.15 16.13 -14.21
CA MET A 139 -11.09 15.23 -13.76
C MET A 139 -10.40 14.55 -14.95
N LEU A 140 -11.17 14.12 -15.94
CA LEU A 140 -10.65 13.53 -17.18
C LEU A 140 -9.90 14.57 -18.02
N ALA A 141 -10.41 15.81 -18.09
CA ALA A 141 -9.72 16.91 -18.76
C ALA A 141 -8.34 17.19 -18.13
N LEU A 142 -8.24 17.16 -16.80
CA LEU A 142 -6.95 17.28 -16.10
C LEU A 142 -6.02 16.10 -16.41
N GLN A 143 -6.54 14.88 -16.50
CA GLN A 143 -5.73 13.71 -16.83
C GLN A 143 -5.10 13.82 -18.22
N VAL A 144 -5.83 14.33 -19.21
CA VAL A 144 -5.30 14.53 -20.57
C VAL A 144 -4.27 15.65 -20.61
N SER A 145 -4.44 16.69 -19.79
CA SER A 145 -3.56 17.87 -19.80
C SER A 145 -2.23 17.66 -19.06
N ILE A 146 -2.16 16.66 -18.16
CA ILE A 146 -1.03 16.43 -17.24
C ILE A 146 -0.23 15.16 -17.60
N VAL A 147 -0.72 14.32 -18.52
CA VAL A 147 -0.07 13.08 -18.98
C VAL A 147 0.55 13.27 -20.35
#